data_AF-A0A928GVY2-F1
#
_entry.id   AF-A0A928GVY2-F1
#
_cell.length_a   1.000
_cell.length_b   1.000
_cell.length_c   1.000
_cell.angle_alpha   90.00
_cell.angle_beta   90.00
_cell.angle_gamma   90.00
#
_symmetry.space_group_name_H-M   'P 1'
#
loop_
_entity.id
_entity.type
_entity.pdbx_description
1 polymer ?
#
loop_
_entity_poly.entity_id
_entity_poly.type
_entity_poly.pdbx_seq_one_letter_code
_entity_poly.pdbx_strand_id
1 'polypeptide(L)'
;MQKIHETRHKIEKFCAESGKYAPDAYEFVTNCVIAQVNALTSARHLSAQELLQGLGQQLEEAFGFLTASILEYWQIKTASDIGEIVFDLIELKILSASEDDKRSDFDIDFPLHTVSSAYQTRKSNAKLEIPQID
;
A
#
# COMPACT_ATOMS: atom_id res chain seq x y z
N MET A 1 -5.27 4.74 22.82
CA MET A 1 -4.18 5.67 22.45
C MET A 1 -2.78 5.06 22.61
N GLN A 2 -2.48 4.30 23.67
CA GLN A 2 -1.14 3.72 23.89
C GLN A 2 -0.65 2.74 22.79
N LYS A 3 -1.55 1.88 22.27
CA LYS A 3 -1.22 0.85 21.27
C LYS A 3 -0.80 1.41 19.89
N ILE A 4 -1.42 2.51 19.46
CA ILE A 4 -1.13 3.16 18.16
C ILE A 4 0.27 3.77 18.17
N HIS A 5 0.64 4.45 19.25
CA HIS A 5 1.98 5.04 19.40
C HIS A 5 3.08 3.97 19.46
N GLU A 6 2.81 2.84 20.12
CA GLU A 6 3.73 1.71 20.16
C GLU A 6 3.98 1.09 18.78
N THR A 7 2.92 0.84 17.99
CA THR A 7 3.05 0.31 16.63
C THR A 7 3.88 1.22 15.74
N ARG A 8 3.56 2.52 15.74
CA ARG A 8 4.31 3.51 14.97
C ARG A 8 5.79 3.54 15.34
N HIS A 9 6.11 3.54 16.63
CA HIS A 9 7.49 3.55 17.07
C HIS A 9 8.27 2.29 16.64
N LYS A 10 7.62 1.11 16.63
CA LYS A 10 8.21 -0.12 16.11
C LYS A 10 8.53 -0.03 14.62
N ILE A 11 7.60 0.50 13.83
CA ILE A 11 7.78 0.70 12.39
C ILE A 11 8.91 1.70 12.12
N GLU A 12 8.90 2.85 12.79
CA GLU A 12 9.93 3.88 12.63
C GLU A 12 11.33 3.33 12.95
N LYS A 13 11.46 2.58 14.05
CA LYS A 13 12.71 1.95 14.43
C LYS A 13 13.16 0.90 13.41
N PHE A 14 12.26 0.04 12.96
CA PHE A 14 12.56 -0.96 11.93
C PHE A 14 13.02 -0.30 10.63
N CYS A 15 12.32 0.75 10.20
CA CYS A 15 12.65 1.46 8.97
C CYS A 15 14.01 2.14 9.03
N ALA A 16 14.41 2.65 10.21
CA ALA A 16 15.73 3.25 10.40
C ALA A 16 16.88 2.23 10.35
N GLU A 17 16.62 0.98 10.72
CA GLU A 17 17.65 -0.09 10.78
C GLU A 17 17.75 -0.88 9.46
N SER A 18 16.60 -1.22 8.85
CA SER A 18 16.51 -2.20 7.77
C SER A 18 15.39 -1.94 6.74
N GLY A 19 14.70 -0.80 6.82
CA GLY A 19 13.52 -0.53 5.99
C GLY A 19 13.84 -0.37 4.51
N LYS A 20 13.23 -1.21 3.67
CA LYS A 20 13.25 -1.07 2.21
C LYS A 20 12.20 -0.07 1.72
N TYR A 21 11.07 0.02 2.44
CA TYR A 21 9.92 0.85 2.09
C TYR A 21 9.77 2.04 3.04
N ALA A 22 9.02 3.06 2.63
CA ALA A 22 8.77 4.22 3.47
C ALA A 22 7.94 3.84 4.73
N PRO A 23 8.17 4.47 5.90
CA PRO A 23 7.38 4.23 7.11
C PRO A 23 5.87 4.39 6.90
N ASP A 24 5.47 5.39 6.10
CA ASP A 24 4.08 5.65 5.72
C ASP A 24 3.44 4.45 4.99
N ALA A 25 4.21 3.67 4.23
CA ALA A 25 3.72 2.47 3.57
C ALA A 25 3.33 1.40 4.58
N TYR A 26 4.19 1.13 5.57
CA TYR A 26 3.91 0.18 6.65
C TYR A 26 2.69 0.58 7.47
N GLU A 27 2.56 1.87 7.79
CA GLU A 27 1.38 2.41 8.48
C GLU A 27 0.11 2.21 7.63
N PHE A 28 0.17 2.54 6.34
CA PHE A 28 -0.96 2.42 5.43
C PHE A 28 -1.41 0.95 5.25
N VAL A 29 -0.47 0.04 5.00
CA VAL A 29 -0.76 -1.40 4.87
C VAL A 29 -1.37 -1.95 6.15
N THR A 30 -0.81 -1.60 7.32
CA THR A 30 -1.37 -2.01 8.61
C THR A 30 -2.83 -1.56 8.77
N ASN A 31 -3.12 -0.29 8.47
CA ASN A 31 -4.47 0.25 8.56
C ASN A 31 -5.43 -0.43 7.57
N CYS A 32 -4.97 -0.74 6.36
CA CYS A 32 -5.75 -1.46 5.36
C CYS A 32 -6.12 -2.87 5.82
N VAL A 33 -5.13 -3.65 6.28
CA VAL A 33 -5.37 -5.01 6.78
C VAL A 33 -6.34 -5.00 7.96
N ILE A 34 -6.16 -4.08 8.93
CA ILE A 34 -7.07 -3.96 10.07
C ILE A 34 -8.50 -3.63 9.60
N ALA A 35 -8.66 -2.69 8.67
CA ALA A 35 -9.96 -2.31 8.14
C ALA A 35 -10.65 -3.48 7.43
N GLN A 36 -9.92 -4.20 6.58
CA GLN A 36 -10.45 -5.36 5.86
C GLN A 36 -10.84 -6.49 6.80
N VAL A 37 -9.99 -6.83 7.78
CA VAL A 37 -10.29 -7.86 8.79
C VAL A 37 -11.50 -7.48 9.64
N ASN A 38 -11.64 -6.21 10.04
CA ASN A 38 -12.80 -5.74 10.79
C ASN A 38 -14.11 -5.76 9.97
N ALA A 39 -14.02 -5.71 8.64
CA ALA A 39 -15.16 -5.81 7.74
C ALA A 39 -15.60 -7.27 7.49
N LEU A 40 -14.79 -8.26 7.88
CA LEU A 40 -15.15 -9.67 7.73
C LEU A 40 -16.26 -10.06 8.70
N THR A 41 -17.26 -10.78 8.20
CA THR A 41 -18.38 -11.31 9.00
C THR A 41 -17.99 -12.51 9.84
N SER A 42 -16.84 -13.13 9.55
CA SER A 42 -16.26 -14.24 10.30
C SER A 42 -14.77 -14.02 10.51
N ALA A 43 -14.25 -14.47 11.65
CA ALA A 43 -12.82 -14.43 11.94
C ALA A 43 -12.10 -15.46 11.06
N ARG A 44 -11.56 -14.99 9.93
CA ARG A 44 -10.75 -15.77 9.00
C ARG A 44 -9.58 -14.92 8.48
N HIS A 45 -8.59 -15.60 7.90
CA HIS A 45 -7.48 -14.93 7.22
C HIS A 45 -7.91 -14.42 5.84
N LEU A 46 -7.24 -13.35 5.39
CA LEU A 46 -7.35 -12.82 4.03
C LEU A 46 -6.30 -13.51 3.17
N SER A 47 -6.71 -14.06 2.04
CA SER A 47 -5.74 -14.49 1.02
C SER A 47 -4.96 -13.28 0.48
N ALA A 48 -3.76 -13.50 -0.07
CA ALA A 48 -2.97 -12.43 -0.69
C ALA A 48 -3.78 -11.66 -1.75
N GLN A 49 -4.57 -12.36 -2.57
CA GLN A 49 -5.41 -11.74 -3.58
C GLN A 49 -6.53 -10.86 -3.00
N GLU A 50 -7.22 -11.31 -1.95
CA GLU A 50 -8.25 -10.50 -1.27
C GLU A 50 -7.62 -9.25 -0.64
N LEU A 51 -6.46 -9.41 -0.01
CA LEU A 51 -5.73 -8.30 0.61
C LEU A 51 -5.34 -7.25 -0.43
N LEU A 52 -4.74 -7.68 -1.55
CA LEU A 52 -4.31 -6.81 -2.64
C LEU A 52 -5.51 -6.08 -3.29
N GLN A 53 -6.64 -6.76 -3.46
CA GLN A 53 -7.86 -6.12 -3.97
C GLN A 53 -8.37 -5.02 -3.04
N GLY A 54 -8.50 -5.31 -1.74
CA GLY A 54 -8.93 -4.29 -0.78
C GLY A 54 -7.92 -3.15 -0.67
N LEU A 55 -6.63 -3.46 -0.68
CA LEU A 55 -5.57 -2.46 -0.58
C LEU A 55 -5.55 -1.53 -1.81
N GLY A 56 -5.71 -2.08 -3.01
CA GLY A 56 -5.80 -1.30 -4.24
C GLY A 56 -7.01 -0.34 -4.22
N GLN A 57 -8.17 -0.81 -3.77
CA GLN A 57 -9.36 0.04 -3.60
C GLN A 57 -9.10 1.16 -2.59
N GLN A 58 -8.51 0.83 -1.44
CA GLN A 58 -8.21 1.82 -0.39
C GLN A 58 -7.17 2.85 -0.83
N LEU A 59 -6.18 2.45 -1.64
CA LEU A 59 -5.21 3.36 -2.25
C LEU A 59 -5.91 4.36 -3.18
N GLU A 60 -6.78 3.86 -4.07
CA GLU A 60 -7.52 4.69 -5.01
C GLU A 60 -8.51 5.62 -4.28
N GLU A 61 -9.16 5.16 -3.22
CA GLU A 61 -10.05 5.98 -2.40
C GLU A 61 -9.29 7.09 -1.64
N ALA A 62 -8.10 6.77 -1.12
CA ALA A 62 -7.31 7.71 -0.33
C ALA A 62 -6.57 8.74 -1.18
N PHE A 63 -6.01 8.31 -2.32
CA PHE A 63 -5.07 9.13 -3.10
C PHE A 63 -5.55 9.40 -4.53
N GLY A 64 -6.53 8.64 -5.02
CA GLY A 64 -7.07 8.78 -6.37
C GLY A 64 -5.97 8.73 -7.42
N PHE A 65 -5.85 9.81 -8.18
CA PHE A 65 -4.85 9.94 -9.24
C PHE A 65 -3.40 10.01 -8.75
N LEU A 66 -3.17 10.33 -7.47
CA LEU A 66 -1.83 10.38 -6.88
C LEU A 66 -1.31 9.01 -6.47
N THR A 67 -2.14 7.95 -6.55
CA THR A 67 -1.76 6.60 -6.13
C THR A 67 -0.44 6.14 -6.73
N ALA A 68 -0.23 6.35 -8.04
CA ALA A 68 1.01 5.98 -8.70
C ALA A 68 2.24 6.70 -8.12
N SER A 69 2.13 8.00 -7.83
CA SER A 69 3.20 8.79 -7.22
C SER A 69 3.47 8.40 -5.76
N ILE A 70 2.43 8.03 -5.01
CA ILE A 70 2.56 7.54 -3.64
C ILE A 70 3.27 6.19 -3.61
N LEU A 71 2.87 5.25 -4.47
CA LEU A 71 3.53 3.96 -4.61
C LEU A 71 5.01 4.11 -5.00
N GLU A 72 5.31 4.99 -5.95
CA GLU A 72 6.69 5.32 -6.34
C GLU A 72 7.49 5.90 -5.18
N TYR A 73 6.93 6.86 -4.44
CA TYR A 73 7.57 7.45 -3.26
C TYR A 73 7.84 6.40 -2.17
N TRP A 74 6.91 5.46 -1.98
CA TRP A 74 7.05 4.34 -1.05
C TRP A 74 7.96 3.21 -1.55
N GLN A 75 8.48 3.32 -2.78
CA GLN A 75 9.27 2.29 -3.47
C GLN A 75 8.54 0.96 -3.68
N ILE A 76 7.20 0.99 -3.75
CA ILE A 76 6.36 -0.17 -4.03
C ILE A 76 6.08 -0.22 -5.53
N LYS A 77 6.38 -1.35 -6.16
CA LYS A 77 6.20 -1.55 -7.61
C LYS A 77 5.31 -2.75 -7.93
N THR A 78 5.33 -3.78 -7.10
CA THR A 78 4.63 -5.04 -7.37
C THR A 78 3.83 -5.53 -6.16
N ALA A 79 2.96 -6.51 -6.39
CA ALA A 79 2.29 -7.23 -5.31
C ALA A 79 3.29 -7.87 -4.34
N SER A 80 4.42 -8.38 -4.83
CA SER A 80 5.49 -8.94 -3.99
C SER A 80 6.04 -7.90 -3.00
N ASP A 81 6.12 -6.62 -3.38
CA ASP A 81 6.56 -5.57 -2.46
C ASP A 81 5.57 -5.37 -1.30
N ILE A 82 4.27 -5.46 -1.58
CA ILE A 82 3.24 -5.46 -0.52
C ILE A 82 3.38 -6.70 0.36
N GLY A 83 3.68 -7.86 -0.23
CA GLY A 83 3.98 -9.08 0.49
C GLY A 83 5.17 -8.92 1.44
N GLU A 84 6.28 -8.34 0.99
CA GLU A 84 7.42 -8.03 1.84
C GLU A 84 7.01 -7.17 3.04
N ILE A 85 6.26 -6.09 2.82
CA ILE A 85 5.74 -5.22 3.90
C ILE A 85 4.87 -6.01 4.89
N VAL A 86 3.95 -6.85 4.40
CA VAL A 86 3.07 -7.66 5.27
C VAL A 86 3.89 -8.61 6.14
N PHE A 87 4.90 -9.27 5.58
CA PHE A 87 5.74 -10.21 6.31
C PHE A 87 6.69 -9.51 7.29
N ASP A 88 7.23 -8.35 6.95
CA ASP A 88 7.96 -7.50 7.89
C ASP A 88 7.06 -7.14 9.10
N LEU A 89 5.80 -6.77 8.86
CA LEU A 89 4.84 -6.46 9.92
C LEU A 89 4.48 -7.68 10.79
N ILE A 90 4.50 -8.88 10.22
CA ILE A 90 4.34 -10.14 10.97
C ILE A 90 5.57 -10.39 11.86
N GLU A 91 6.78 -10.19 11.34
CA GLU A 91 8.03 -10.31 12.12
C GLU A 91 8.07 -9.31 13.28
N LEU A 92 7.56 -8.09 13.06
CA LEU A 92 7.39 -7.06 14.09
C LEU A 92 6.26 -7.33 15.08
N LYS A 93 5.51 -8.44 14.92
CA LYS A 93 4.33 -8.83 15.72
C LYS A 93 3.23 -7.76 15.72
N ILE A 94 3.13 -6.99 14.64
CA ILE A 94 2.06 -6.01 14.41
C ILE A 94 0.86 -6.71 13.75
N LEU A 95 1.14 -7.60 12.80
CA LEU A 95 0.16 -8.48 12.15
C LEU A 95 0.42 -9.95 12.53
N SER A 96 -0.52 -10.82 12.16
CA SER A 96 -0.43 -12.27 12.34
C SER A 96 -0.82 -12.99 11.04
N ALA A 97 -0.09 -14.05 10.71
CA ALA A 97 -0.37 -14.93 9.58
C ALA A 97 -0.78 -16.34 10.05
N SER A 98 -1.40 -17.10 9.15
CA SER A 98 -1.60 -18.54 9.28
C SER A 98 -0.30 -19.30 8.99
N GLU A 99 -0.22 -20.57 9.40
CA GLU A 99 0.95 -21.44 9.13
C GLU A 99 1.14 -21.70 7.62
N ASP A 100 0.06 -21.62 6.85
CA ASP A 100 0.07 -21.85 5.40
C ASP A 100 0.44 -20.61 4.58
N ASP A 101 0.37 -19.41 5.17
CA ASP A 101 0.61 -18.15 4.46
C ASP A 101 2.10 -17.98 4.15
N LYS A 102 2.42 -17.65 2.89
CA LYS A 102 3.80 -17.52 2.41
C LYS A 102 4.01 -16.20 1.68
N ARG A 103 5.25 -15.68 1.75
CA ARG A 103 5.67 -14.51 0.96
C ARG A 103 5.38 -14.70 -0.52
N SER A 104 5.58 -15.91 -1.03
CA SER A 104 5.34 -16.28 -2.43
C SER A 104 3.87 -16.16 -2.86
N ASP A 105 2.92 -16.10 -1.93
CA ASP A 105 1.50 -15.91 -2.29
C ASP A 105 1.24 -14.52 -2.88
N PHE A 106 2.18 -13.59 -2.69
CA PHE A 106 2.19 -12.26 -3.29
C PHE A 106 2.95 -12.19 -4.62
N ASP A 107 3.58 -13.28 -5.08
CA ASP A 107 4.28 -13.35 -6.38
C ASP A 107 3.29 -13.54 -7.53
N ILE A 108 2.33 -12.62 -7.62
CA ILE A 108 1.29 -12.59 -8.63
C ILE A 108 1.38 -11.29 -9.43
N ASP A 109 1.06 -11.37 -10.72
CA ASP A 109 0.95 -10.18 -11.57
C ASP A 109 -0.39 -9.49 -11.26
N PHE A 110 -0.35 -8.57 -10.29
CA PHE A 110 -1.51 -7.82 -9.82
C PHE A 110 -1.26 -6.31 -9.93
N PRO A 111 -2.13 -5.54 -10.62
CA PRO A 111 -1.99 -4.10 -10.73
C PRO A 111 -2.41 -3.40 -9.42
N LEU A 112 -1.47 -2.71 -8.77
CA LEU A 112 -1.74 -1.97 -7.53
C LEU A 112 -2.48 -0.64 -7.72
N HIS A 113 -2.52 -0.13 -8.96
CA HIS A 113 -3.27 1.08 -9.29
C HIS A 113 -3.81 0.99 -10.71
N THR A 114 -4.99 1.56 -10.93
CA THR A 114 -5.53 1.72 -12.28
C THR A 114 -4.93 2.97 -12.92
N VAL A 115 -4.36 2.84 -14.12
CA VAL A 115 -4.03 4.01 -14.94
C VAL A 115 -5.35 4.57 -15.46
N SER A 116 -5.85 5.63 -14.85
CA SER A 116 -7.04 6.33 -15.37
C SER A 116 -6.73 6.92 -16.75
N SER A 117 -7.48 6.50 -17.76
CA SER A 117 -7.33 6.93 -19.17
C SER A 117 -7.52 8.43 -19.38
N ALA A 118 -8.07 9.16 -18.40
CA ALA A 118 -8.20 10.61 -18.42
C ALA A 118 -6.83 11.34 -18.52
N TYR A 119 -5.72 10.68 -18.17
CA TYR A 119 -4.37 11.25 -18.28
C TYR A 119 -3.68 11.05 -19.64
N GLN A 120 -4.09 10.06 -20.45
CA GLN A 120 -3.47 9.88 -21.78
C GLN A 120 -3.77 11.05 -22.73
N THR A 121 -4.88 11.77 -22.54
CA THR A 121 -5.33 12.80 -23.50
C THR A 121 -4.67 14.17 -23.31
N ARG A 122 -3.94 14.43 -22.21
CA ARG A 122 -3.31 15.74 -21.97
C ARG A 122 -1.81 15.83 -22.31
N LYS A 123 -1.11 14.70 -22.45
CA LYS A 123 0.32 14.73 -22.81
C LYS A 123 0.60 14.99 -24.30
N SER A 124 -0.41 14.92 -25.17
CA SER A 124 -0.23 15.07 -26.62
C SER A 124 -0.68 16.41 -27.22
N ASN A 125 -1.35 17.30 -26.48
CA ASN A 125 -1.87 18.57 -27.06
C ASN A 125 -1.71 19.84 -26.19
N ALA A 126 -1.08 19.77 -25.01
CA ALA A 126 -0.91 20.96 -24.18
C ALA A 126 0.33 21.77 -24.62
N LYS A 127 0.17 22.60 -25.66
CA LYS A 127 1.01 23.77 -25.85
C LYS A 127 0.63 24.74 -24.72
N LEU A 128 1.41 24.74 -23.64
CA LEU A 128 1.24 25.69 -22.53
C LEU A 128 1.61 27.09 -23.04
N GLU A 129 0.66 27.80 -23.64
CA GLU A 129 0.80 29.24 -23.88
C GLU A 129 0.56 29.95 -22.55
N ILE A 130 1.63 30.51 -21.99
CA ILE A 130 1.57 31.38 -20.81
C ILE A 130 0.88 32.66 -21.25
N PRO A 131 -0.30 33.03 -20.71
CA PRO A 131 -0.93 34.30 -21.06
C PRO A 131 0.01 35.43 -20.65
N GLN A 132 0.40 36.26 -21.61
CA GLN A 132 1.06 37.52 -21.31
C GLN A 132 0.02 38.39 -20.58
N ILE A 133 0.31 38.74 -19.34
CA ILE A 133 -0.50 39.67 -18.57
C ILE A 133 0.03 41.06 -18.93
N ASP A 134 -0.83 41.91 -19.51
CA ASP A 134 -0.54 43.32 -19.80
C ASP A 134 -0.32 44.16 -18.53
#